data_AF-A0A1Q7KB64-F1
#
_entry.id   AF-A0A1Q7KB64-F1
#
_cell.length_a   1.000
_cell.length_b   1.000
_cell.length_c   1.000
_cell.angle_alpha   90.00
_cell.angle_beta   90.00
_cell.angle_gamma   90.00
#
_symmetry.space_group_name_H-M   'P 1'
#
loop_
_entity.id
_entity.type
_entity.pdbx_description
1 polymer ?
#
loop_
_entity_poly.entity_id
_entity_poly.type
_entity_poly.pdbx_seq_one_letter_code
_entity_poly.pdbx_strand_id
1 'polypeptide(L)'
;MSRNAFTVEDDWWACFEVHANLNTDMGSAAGAELEVWKNDVLVQRFPETGAIGYWVQDHYCPAGADGSQCNFSPTVPGPLDIQFRSSAALQLNHIWLQNYITDPSAGTVWFDDVVVAKTRIGCLR
;
A
#
# COMPACT_ATOMS: atom_id res chain seq x y z
N MET A 1 -12.22 7.05 -0.46
CA MET A 1 -11.56 7.35 -1.76
C MET A 1 -12.24 6.55 -2.85
N SER A 2 -12.25 7.04 -4.10
CA SER A 2 -12.89 6.31 -5.21
C SER A 2 -12.02 5.13 -5.64
N ARG A 3 -12.64 3.97 -5.87
CA ARG A 3 -12.03 2.75 -6.44
C ARG A 3 -11.24 3.03 -7.73
N ASN A 4 -11.61 4.07 -8.48
CA ASN A 4 -11.01 4.42 -9.77
C ASN A 4 -9.68 5.17 -9.64
N ALA A 5 -9.29 5.64 -8.46
CA ALA A 5 -7.99 6.33 -8.30
C ALA A 5 -6.79 5.38 -8.52
N PHE A 6 -7.01 4.08 -8.33
CA PHE A 6 -5.99 3.03 -8.46
C PHE A 6 -6.03 2.25 -9.77
N THR A 7 -7.01 2.48 -10.64
CA THR A 7 -7.05 1.80 -11.94
C THR A 7 -6.01 2.38 -12.88
N VAL A 8 -5.22 1.54 -13.54
CA VAL A 8 -4.34 1.94 -14.65
C VAL A 8 -5.08 1.76 -15.97
N GLU A 9 -4.72 2.56 -16.97
CA GLU A 9 -5.23 2.38 -18.34
C GLU A 9 -4.35 1.36 -19.05
N ASP A 10 -4.98 0.47 -19.82
CA ASP A 10 -4.28 -0.52 -20.65
C ASP A 10 -3.40 0.18 -21.69
N ASP A 11 -2.23 -0.37 -21.97
CA ASP A 11 -1.25 0.16 -22.95
C ASP A 11 -0.68 1.57 -22.62
N TRP A 12 -0.78 2.03 -21.37
CA TRP A 12 -0.18 3.27 -20.90
C TRP A 12 0.84 3.06 -19.78
N TRP A 13 1.89 3.89 -19.79
CA TRP A 13 2.80 4.01 -18.65
C TRP A 13 2.15 4.83 -17.54
N ALA A 14 2.23 4.33 -16.31
CA ALA A 14 1.89 5.07 -15.11
C ALA A 14 3.10 5.06 -14.16
N CYS A 15 3.40 6.22 -13.60
CA CYS A 15 4.42 6.35 -12.58
C CYS A 15 3.80 6.03 -11.21
N PHE A 16 4.44 5.13 -10.47
CA PHE A 16 4.05 4.77 -9.11
C PHE A 16 5.20 5.02 -8.14
N GLU A 17 4.85 5.57 -6.98
CA GLU A 17 5.78 5.69 -5.86
C GLU A 17 5.08 5.18 -4.60
N VAL A 18 5.72 4.22 -3.93
CA VAL A 18 5.28 3.70 -2.63
C VAL A 18 6.27 4.21 -1.59
N HIS A 19 5.76 4.98 -0.63
CA HIS A 19 6.54 5.47 0.49
C HIS A 19 6.13 4.71 1.75
N ALA A 20 7.10 4.11 2.43
CA ALA A 20 6.90 3.37 3.66
C ALA A 20 7.89 3.85 4.73
N ASN A 21 7.37 4.18 5.91
CA ASN A 21 8.14 4.52 7.08
C ASN A 21 7.86 3.51 8.19
N LEU A 22 8.92 2.95 8.78
CA LEU A 22 8.79 1.98 9.87
C LEU A 22 8.45 2.71 11.17
N ASN A 23 7.55 2.12 11.97
CA ASN A 23 7.26 2.62 13.32
C ASN A 23 8.55 2.79 14.14
N THR A 24 8.66 3.90 14.86
CA THR A 24 9.80 4.25 15.73
C THR A 24 9.70 3.62 17.11
N ASP A 25 8.48 3.37 17.60
CA ASP A 25 8.20 2.64 18.83
C ASP A 25 7.96 1.16 18.54
N MET A 26 8.58 0.24 19.30
CA MET A 26 8.44 -1.20 19.09
C MET A 26 7.16 -1.79 19.70
N GLY A 27 6.45 -1.02 20.52
CA GLY A 27 5.17 -1.42 21.11
C GLY A 27 3.93 -0.88 20.38
N SER A 28 4.10 -0.09 19.32
CA SER A 28 2.99 0.56 18.63
C SER A 28 3.31 0.90 17.17
N ALA A 29 2.30 1.38 16.44
CA ALA A 29 2.46 1.93 15.09
C ALA A 29 3.06 3.35 15.06
N ALA A 30 3.52 3.90 16.20
CA ALA A 30 3.97 5.29 16.25
C ALA A 30 5.15 5.56 15.31
N GLY A 31 5.03 6.55 14.43
CA GLY A 31 5.94 6.92 13.36
C GLY A 31 5.73 6.15 12.04
N ALA A 32 4.83 5.16 12.01
CA ALA A 32 4.56 4.41 10.79
C ALA A 32 3.75 5.22 9.78
N GLU A 33 4.10 5.03 8.51
CA GLU A 33 3.40 5.62 7.39
C GLU A 33 3.48 4.69 6.18
N LEU A 34 2.38 4.58 5.45
CA LEU A 34 2.34 3.96 4.12
C LEU A 34 1.54 4.85 3.19
N GLU A 35 2.15 5.22 2.07
CA GLU A 35 1.56 6.06 1.05
C GLU A 35 1.76 5.44 -0.32
N VAL A 36 0.79 5.68 -1.18
CA VAL A 36 0.88 5.36 -2.59
C VAL A 36 0.57 6.61 -3.40
N TRP A 37 1.46 6.90 -4.33
CA TRP A 37 1.35 7.99 -5.28
C TRP A 37 1.26 7.41 -6.68
N LYS A 38 0.38 7.98 -7.50
CA LYS A 38 0.25 7.66 -8.92
C LYS A 38 0.34 8.96 -9.72
N ASN A 39 1.27 9.04 -10.67
CA ASN A 39 1.49 10.23 -11.50
C ASN A 39 1.60 11.51 -10.63
N ASP A 40 2.43 11.45 -9.59
CA ASP A 40 2.63 12.50 -8.57
C ASP A 40 1.39 12.91 -7.75
N VAL A 41 0.27 12.21 -7.87
CA VAL A 41 -0.93 12.43 -7.05
C VAL A 41 -0.96 11.41 -5.91
N LEU A 42 -1.13 11.88 -4.67
CA LEU A 42 -1.32 11.01 -3.50
C LEU A 42 -2.67 10.30 -3.63
N VAL A 43 -2.64 9.01 -3.92
CA VAL A 43 -3.85 8.20 -4.14
C VAL A 43 -4.29 7.43 -2.92
N GLN A 44 -3.40 7.18 -1.95
CA GLN A 44 -3.76 6.57 -0.67
C GLN A 44 -2.71 6.90 0.38
N ARG A 45 -3.17 7.12 1.62
CA ARG A 45 -2.32 7.37 2.79
C ARG A 45 -2.84 6.61 4.00
N PHE A 46 -1.92 6.02 4.75
CA PHE A 46 -2.13 5.25 5.96
C PHE A 46 -1.16 5.77 7.04
N PRO A 47 -1.54 6.81 7.80
CA PRO A 47 -0.72 7.32 8.89
C PRO A 47 -0.92 6.49 10.17
N GLU A 48 -0.04 6.62 11.16
CA GLU A 48 -0.16 5.99 12.50
C GLU A 48 -1.52 6.22 13.20
N THR A 49 -2.20 7.32 12.89
CA THR A 49 -3.54 7.69 13.40
C THR A 49 -4.65 7.43 12.37
N GLY A 50 -4.38 6.54 11.41
CA GLY A 50 -5.26 6.24 10.28
C GLY A 50 -6.66 5.79 10.69
N ALA A 51 -7.53 5.67 9.67
CA ALA A 51 -8.94 5.32 9.85
C ALA A 51 -9.13 3.99 10.58
N ILE A 52 -10.33 3.79 11.15
CA ILE A 52 -10.74 2.51 11.74
C ILE A 52 -11.05 1.51 10.62
N GLY A 53 -10.64 0.26 10.77
CA GLY A 53 -10.84 -0.79 9.78
C GLY A 53 -10.08 -2.06 10.11
N TYR A 54 -9.74 -2.83 9.08
CA TYR A 54 -8.98 -4.05 9.19
C TYR A 54 -8.35 -4.42 7.84
N TRP A 55 -7.26 -5.18 7.88
CA TRP A 55 -6.68 -5.77 6.68
C TRP A 55 -7.30 -7.13 6.39
N VAL A 56 -7.66 -7.36 5.14
CA VAL A 56 -7.96 -8.68 4.59
C VAL A 56 -6.89 -8.97 3.55
N GLN A 57 -5.94 -9.82 3.92
CA GLN A 57 -4.78 -10.13 3.06
C GLN A 57 -4.02 -8.85 2.67
N ASP A 58 -3.98 -8.51 1.39
CA ASP A 58 -3.32 -7.32 0.82
C ASP A 58 -4.24 -6.08 0.75
N HIS A 59 -5.50 -6.19 1.17
CA HIS A 59 -6.50 -5.13 1.05
C HIS A 59 -6.87 -4.52 2.39
N TYR A 60 -6.90 -3.19 2.48
CA TYR A 60 -7.44 -2.50 3.64
C TYR A 60 -8.93 -2.25 3.48
N CYS A 61 -9.71 -2.72 4.46
CA CYS A 61 -11.15 -2.52 4.56
C CYS A 61 -11.44 -1.45 5.62
N PRO A 62 -11.88 -0.24 5.22
CA PRO A 62 -12.41 0.73 6.17
C PRO A 62 -13.62 0.18 6.94
N ALA A 63 -13.84 0.69 8.16
CA ALA A 63 -15.04 0.34 8.93
C ALA A 63 -16.32 0.59 8.11
N GLY A 64 -17.18 -0.43 8.03
CA GLY A 64 -18.43 -0.40 7.26
C GLY A 64 -18.28 -0.69 5.76
N ALA A 65 -17.08 -1.05 5.28
CA ALA A 65 -16.92 -1.53 3.90
C ALA A 65 -17.73 -2.81 3.66
N ASP A 66 -18.48 -2.84 2.56
CA ASP A 66 -19.39 -3.91 2.14
C ASP A 66 -18.95 -4.59 0.82
N GLY A 67 -17.76 -4.25 0.33
CA GLY A 67 -17.18 -4.86 -0.85
C GLY A 67 -16.94 -6.36 -0.66
N SER A 68 -16.99 -7.14 -1.74
CA SER A 68 -16.79 -8.60 -1.69
C SER A 68 -15.44 -9.02 -1.09
N GLN A 69 -14.41 -8.18 -1.22
CA GLN A 69 -13.09 -8.37 -0.62
C GLN A 69 -13.06 -8.10 0.90
N CYS A 70 -14.05 -7.37 1.43
CA CYS A 70 -14.22 -7.08 2.85
C CYS A 70 -15.20 -8.03 3.55
N ASN A 71 -15.59 -9.13 2.89
CA ASN A 71 -16.54 -10.09 3.45
C ASN A 71 -15.92 -11.02 4.52
N PHE A 72 -14.63 -10.86 4.83
CA PHE A 72 -13.96 -11.54 5.94
C PHE A 72 -13.67 -10.52 7.05
N SER A 73 -14.73 -10.03 7.70
CA SER A 73 -14.58 -9.08 8.81
C SER A 73 -14.17 -9.83 10.08
N PRO A 74 -13.08 -9.44 10.77
CA PRO A 74 -12.97 -9.75 12.19
C PRO A 74 -14.20 -9.16 12.91
N THR A 75 -14.62 -9.77 14.02
CA THR A 75 -15.88 -9.43 14.71
C THR A 75 -15.94 -7.97 15.19
N VAL A 76 -14.81 -7.26 15.27
CA VAL A 76 -14.72 -5.84 15.63
C VAL A 76 -13.61 -5.14 14.82
N PRO A 77 -13.93 -4.08 14.04
CA PRO A 77 -12.92 -3.20 13.43
C PRO A 77 -12.04 -2.55 14.49
N GLY A 78 -10.73 -2.42 14.21
CA GLY A 78 -9.76 -1.86 15.13
C GLY A 78 -9.08 -0.60 14.59
N PRO A 79 -8.15 -0.02 15.38
CA PRO A 79 -7.18 0.91 14.83
C PRO A 79 -6.45 0.29 13.64
N LEU A 80 -5.98 1.15 12.74
CA LEU A 80 -5.16 0.73 11.61
C LEU A 80 -3.93 -0.05 12.08
N ASP A 81 -3.82 -1.31 11.66
CA ASP A 81 -2.65 -2.15 11.91
C ASP A 81 -1.57 -1.87 10.86
N ILE A 82 -0.65 -0.96 11.17
CA ILE A 82 0.54 -0.65 10.36
C ILE A 82 1.81 -0.66 11.20
N GLN A 83 1.83 -1.44 12.28
CA GLN A 83 3.07 -1.68 13.01
C GLN A 83 3.97 -2.62 12.21
N PHE A 84 4.83 -2.07 11.36
CA PHE A 84 5.70 -2.83 10.47
C PHE A 84 6.82 -3.60 11.19
N ARG A 85 7.20 -3.21 12.42
CA ARG A 85 8.25 -3.90 13.20
C ARG A 85 7.99 -3.93 14.69
N SER A 86 8.54 -4.96 15.34
CA SER A 86 8.57 -5.13 16.80
C SER A 86 9.99 -5.07 17.38
N SER A 87 11.01 -4.85 16.53
CA SER A 87 12.40 -4.67 16.93
C SER A 87 13.12 -3.77 15.94
N ALA A 88 14.05 -2.95 16.43
CA ALA A 88 14.89 -2.11 15.59
C ALA A 88 15.85 -2.91 14.69
N ALA A 89 16.02 -4.21 14.93
CA ALA A 89 16.77 -5.09 14.03
C ALA A 89 16.00 -5.38 12.72
N LEU A 90 14.66 -5.23 12.72
CA LEU A 90 13.83 -5.44 11.54
C LEU A 90 13.80 -4.14 10.73
N GLN A 91 14.36 -4.21 9.52
CA GLN A 91 14.49 -3.10 8.58
C GLN A 91 13.91 -3.52 7.23
N LEU A 92 13.53 -2.55 6.40
CA LEU A 92 13.21 -2.79 4.99
C LEU A 92 14.49 -3.28 4.29
N ASN A 93 14.44 -4.43 3.64
CA ASN A 93 15.61 -5.11 3.10
C ASN A 93 15.45 -5.57 1.64
N HIS A 94 14.22 -5.71 1.15
CA HIS A 94 13.92 -6.17 -0.19
C HIS A 94 12.75 -5.40 -0.78
N ILE A 95 12.78 -5.30 -2.11
CA ILE A 95 11.63 -4.91 -2.93
C ILE A 95 11.39 -6.06 -3.89
N TRP A 96 10.15 -6.51 -3.99
CA TRP A 96 9.73 -7.54 -4.92
C TRP A 96 8.69 -6.96 -5.86
N LEU A 97 9.04 -6.91 -7.14
CA LEU A 97 8.10 -6.57 -8.20
C LEU A 97 7.34 -7.84 -8.54
N GLN A 98 6.08 -7.90 -8.15
CA GLN A 98 5.25 -9.07 -8.35
C GLN A 98 3.99 -8.69 -9.11
N ASN A 99 3.73 -9.45 -10.16
CA ASN A 99 2.45 -9.46 -10.87
C ASN A 99 1.88 -10.87 -10.74
N TYR A 100 0.86 -11.05 -9.90
CA TYR A 100 0.21 -12.34 -9.69
C TYR A 100 -1.07 -12.40 -10.53
N ILE A 101 -1.05 -13.25 -11.56
CA ILE A 101 -2.18 -13.45 -12.47
C ILE A 101 -2.56 -14.93 -12.44
N THR A 102 -3.85 -15.23 -12.20
CA THR A 102 -4.39 -16.60 -12.23
C THR A 102 -5.02 -16.98 -13.59
N ASP A 103 -5.31 -15.99 -14.43
CA ASP A 103 -5.78 -16.16 -15.81
C ASP A 103 -4.73 -15.64 -16.80
N PRO A 104 -3.99 -16.50 -17.51
CA PRO A 104 -2.94 -16.08 -18.45
C PRO A 104 -3.42 -15.18 -19.59
N SER A 105 -4.73 -15.14 -19.87
CA SER A 105 -5.31 -14.25 -20.88
C SER A 105 -5.46 -12.80 -20.41
N ALA A 106 -5.27 -12.53 -19.11
CA ALA A 106 -5.42 -11.20 -18.51
C ALA A 106 -4.29 -10.21 -18.88
N GLY A 107 -3.23 -10.66 -19.56
CA GLY A 107 -2.20 -9.79 -20.13
C GLY A 107 -0.84 -9.87 -19.43
N THR A 108 -0.01 -8.84 -19.66
CA THR A 108 1.36 -8.73 -19.13
C THR A 108 1.57 -7.33 -18.56
N VAL A 109 2.39 -7.22 -17.51
CA VAL A 109 2.81 -5.95 -16.91
C VAL A 109 4.30 -5.77 -17.13
N TRP A 110 4.70 -4.56 -17.51
CA TRP A 110 6.10 -4.16 -17.65
C TRP A 110 6.47 -3.19 -16.53
N PHE A 111 7.67 -3.33 -15.99
CA PHE A 111 8.24 -2.40 -15.02
C PHE A 111 9.48 -1.76 -15.63
N ASP A 112 9.61 -0.46 -15.49
CA ASP A 112 10.78 0.31 -15.93
C ASP A 112 11.12 1.38 -14.89
N ASP A 113 12.36 1.88 -14.92
CA ASP A 113 12.88 2.94 -14.04
C ASP A 113 12.66 2.70 -12.54
N VAL A 114 12.93 1.48 -12.08
CA VAL A 114 12.76 1.07 -10.68
C VAL A 114 13.87 1.66 -9.83
N VAL A 115 13.53 2.68 -9.03
CA VAL A 115 14.47 3.38 -8.14
C VAL A 115 14.07 3.20 -6.67
N VAL A 116 15.07 3.05 -5.81
CA VAL A 116 14.90 3.01 -4.35
C VAL A 116 15.57 4.22 -3.73
N ALA A 117 14.81 5.02 -3.00
CA ALA A 117 15.27 6.24 -2.36
C ALA A 117 14.80 6.31 -0.89
N LYS A 118 15.50 7.13 -0.09
CA LYS A 118 15.12 7.40 1.31
C LYS A 118 14.18 8.59 1.46
N THR A 119 13.92 9.30 0.38
CA THR A 119 13.07 10.49 0.31
C THR A 119 12.27 10.43 -0.96
N ARG A 120 11.13 11.11 -0.98
CA ARG A 120 10.26 11.17 -2.17
C ARG A 120 11.04 11.62 -3.40
N ILE A 121 10.92 10.90 -4.50
CA ILE A 121 11.56 11.26 -5.79
C ILE A 121 10.56 11.87 -6.78
N GLY A 122 9.29 11.48 -6.70
CA GLY A 122 8.29 11.81 -7.72
C GLY A 122 8.53 11.13 -9.05
N CYS A 123 7.70 11.46 -10.03
CA CYS A 123 7.80 10.87 -11.35
C CYS A 123 9.00 11.41 -12.13
N LEU A 124 9.82 10.48 -12.64
CA LEU A 124 10.93 10.80 -13.52
C LEU A 124 10.37 11.32 -14.86
N ARG A 125 11.03 12.32 -15.43
CA ARG A 125 10.61 12.98 -16.69
C ARG A 125 11.57 12.64 -17.81
#